data_AF-A0A7S3TNY7-F1
#
_entry.id   AF-A0A7S3TNY7-F1
#
_cell.length_a   1.000
_cell.length_b   1.000
_cell.length_c   1.000
_cell.angle_alpha   90.00
_cell.angle_beta   90.00
_cell.angle_gamma   90.00
#
_symmetry.space_group_name_H-M   'P 1'
#
loop_
_entity.id
_entity.type
_entity.pdbx_description
1 polymer ?
#
loop_
_entity_poly.entity_id
_entity_poly.type
_entity_poly.pdbx_seq_one_letter_code
_entity_poly.pdbx_strand_id
1 'polypeptide(L)'
;GVQHAIVTAGTLEESRLALELVRRQRAGGCPVRLHSTVGVHPTRCLDFLPEADRAERRLPLPLQLDYQHLDHTQETKMMGRSGPREDYHSHSSKNTWYAIQEQSWQAERAEIEAAMAAAADGGGGGEETLAAIEAEVLARPSVMAAIEAHAQALRRLLSQGREEGLVAAIGECGLDYDRLHFCPRLVQRAGFAAQLGLATEGGPPLFLHNRAARGEFAAMCKERRGAVGAAGGVVHSFDGDAAELEQLLSLGLDIGINGCSLKTEANLAVAARVPLGRLHLETDAPWCGVGEI
;
A
#
# COMPACT_ATOMS: atom_id res chain seq x y z
N GLY A 1 -14.43 17.51 -15.99
CA GLY A 1 -13.74 16.22 -16.18
C GLY A 1 -12.71 16.02 -15.09
N VAL A 2 -12.19 14.81 -14.92
CA VAL A 2 -11.11 14.49 -13.96
C VAL A 2 -9.88 15.35 -14.27
N GLN A 3 -9.34 16.04 -13.27
CA GLN A 3 -8.16 16.91 -13.41
C GLN A 3 -6.90 16.29 -12.82
N HIS A 4 -7.06 15.41 -11.83
CA HIS A 4 -5.98 14.78 -11.10
C HIS A 4 -6.26 13.29 -10.92
N ALA A 5 -5.21 12.47 -10.97
CA ALA A 5 -5.29 11.07 -10.59
C ALA A 5 -4.04 10.66 -9.79
N ILE A 6 -4.21 9.70 -8.89
CA ILE A 6 -3.14 9.18 -8.04
C ILE A 6 -2.80 7.76 -8.50
N VAL A 7 -1.52 7.53 -8.77
CA VAL A 7 -0.94 6.20 -8.98
C VAL A 7 -0.48 5.69 -7.61
N THR A 8 -1.11 4.62 -7.14
CA THR A 8 -0.73 3.99 -5.87
C THR A 8 0.41 3.01 -6.10
N ALA A 9 1.44 3.09 -5.27
CA ALA A 9 2.54 2.12 -5.24
C ALA A 9 2.45 1.27 -3.97
N GLY A 10 2.74 -0.03 -4.09
CA GLY A 10 2.71 -0.99 -2.99
C GLY A 10 4.09 -1.43 -2.51
N THR A 11 5.17 -0.97 -3.14
CA THR A 11 6.56 -1.22 -2.72
C THR A 11 7.44 0.01 -2.93
N LEU A 12 8.65 0.01 -2.36
CA LEU A 12 9.65 1.05 -2.64
C LEU A 12 10.03 1.12 -4.12
N GLU A 13 10.15 -0.01 -4.81
CA GLU A 13 10.49 -0.03 -6.23
C GLU A 13 9.32 0.45 -7.10
N GLU A 14 8.11 -0.02 -6.81
CA GLU A 14 6.89 0.49 -7.46
C GLU A 14 6.73 2.00 -7.22
N SER A 15 7.11 2.51 -6.04
CA SER A 15 7.08 3.94 -5.74
C SER A 15 8.06 4.73 -6.62
N ARG A 16 9.26 4.19 -6.89
CA ARG A 16 10.22 4.82 -7.82
C ARG A 16 9.67 4.86 -9.24
N LEU A 17 9.13 3.73 -9.70
CA LEU A 17 8.56 3.60 -11.04
C LEU A 17 7.34 4.51 -11.23
N ALA A 18 6.46 4.60 -10.22
CA ALA A 18 5.31 5.47 -10.26
C ALA A 18 5.71 6.95 -10.33
N LEU A 19 6.73 7.38 -9.57
CA LEU A 19 7.25 8.75 -9.70
C LEU A 19 7.86 9.02 -11.08
N GLU A 20 8.57 8.06 -11.67
CA GLU A 20 9.08 8.19 -13.04
C GLU A 20 7.94 8.28 -14.08
N LEU A 21 6.89 7.47 -13.92
CA LEU A 21 5.69 7.55 -14.76
C LEU A 21 5.06 8.95 -14.68
N VAL A 22 4.89 9.49 -13.47
CA VAL A 22 4.33 10.83 -13.25
C VAL A 22 5.21 11.90 -13.91
N ARG A 23 6.54 11.81 -13.77
CA ARG A 23 7.49 12.74 -14.44
C ARG A 23 7.31 12.75 -15.95
N ARG A 24 7.28 11.57 -16.56
CA ARG A 24 7.11 11.41 -18.02
C ARG A 24 5.76 11.94 -18.47
N GLN A 25 4.68 11.66 -17.74
CA GLN A 25 3.35 12.15 -18.07
C GLN A 25 3.26 13.68 -18.05
N ARG A 26 3.86 14.32 -17.03
CA ARG A 26 3.86 15.78 -16.92
C ARG A 26 4.61 16.47 -18.07
N ALA A 27 5.63 15.82 -18.64
CA ALA A 27 6.30 16.32 -19.83
C ALA A 27 5.47 16.19 -21.13
N GLY A 28 4.51 15.24 -21.16
CA GLY A 28 3.74 14.87 -22.35
C GLY A 28 2.45 15.66 -22.61
N GLY A 29 2.14 16.69 -21.80
CA GLY A 29 1.01 17.59 -22.07
C GLY A 29 -0.39 17.00 -21.87
N CYS A 30 -0.52 15.86 -21.19
CA CYS A 30 -1.82 15.24 -20.92
C CYS A 30 -2.64 16.09 -19.90
N PRO A 31 -3.95 16.30 -20.15
CA PRO A 31 -4.78 17.22 -19.36
C PRO A 31 -5.06 16.74 -17.93
N VAL A 32 -4.98 15.43 -17.67
CA VAL A 32 -5.09 14.87 -16.32
C VAL A 32 -3.71 14.85 -15.68
N ARG A 33 -3.52 15.56 -14.57
CA ARG A 33 -2.23 15.57 -13.86
C ARG A 33 -2.11 14.36 -12.95
N LEU A 34 -1.11 13.53 -13.21
CA LEU A 34 -0.79 12.41 -12.32
C LEU A 34 -0.01 12.87 -11.09
N HIS A 35 -0.20 12.12 -10.01
CA HIS A 35 0.59 12.13 -8.78
C HIS A 35 0.81 10.69 -8.33
N SER A 36 1.74 10.46 -7.42
CA SER A 36 2.02 9.13 -6.86
C SER A 36 1.87 9.14 -5.35
N THR A 37 1.45 8.02 -4.79
CA THR A 37 1.76 7.72 -3.39
C THR A 37 3.20 7.19 -3.29
N VAL A 38 3.78 7.24 -2.09
CA VAL A 38 5.05 6.54 -1.79
C VAL A 38 4.88 5.79 -0.48
N GLY A 39 5.06 4.48 -0.53
CA GLY A 39 4.82 3.61 0.61
C GLY A 39 4.90 2.14 0.22
N VAL A 40 4.56 1.28 1.19
CA VAL A 40 4.52 -0.17 1.06
C VAL A 40 3.22 -0.71 1.62
N HIS A 41 2.52 -1.47 0.77
CA HIS A 41 1.23 -2.07 1.07
C HIS A 41 1.38 -3.14 2.18
N PRO A 42 0.38 -3.33 3.07
CA PRO A 42 0.45 -4.35 4.13
C PRO A 42 0.86 -5.73 3.62
N THR A 43 0.30 -6.18 2.50
CA THR A 43 0.62 -7.51 1.91
C THR A 43 2.03 -7.60 1.31
N ARG A 44 2.80 -6.51 1.30
CA ARG A 44 4.13 -6.40 0.69
C ARG A 44 5.20 -6.01 1.71
N CYS A 45 4.90 -5.97 3.01
CA CYS A 45 5.88 -5.59 4.04
C CYS A 45 7.05 -6.58 4.17
N LEU A 46 6.96 -7.80 3.61
CA LEU A 46 8.13 -8.68 3.46
C LEU A 46 9.19 -8.11 2.51
N ASP A 47 8.83 -7.18 1.61
CA ASP A 47 9.78 -6.49 0.72
C ASP A 47 10.66 -5.46 1.48
N PHE A 48 10.39 -5.20 2.77
CA PHE A 48 11.34 -4.49 3.64
C PHE A 48 12.60 -5.30 3.91
N LEU A 49 12.49 -6.62 3.82
CA LEU A 49 13.58 -7.54 4.04
C LEU A 49 14.37 -7.66 2.72
N PRO A 50 15.70 -7.43 2.74
CA PRO A 50 16.49 -7.59 1.54
C PRO A 50 16.41 -9.04 1.05
N GLU A 51 16.08 -9.19 -0.22
CA GLU A 51 16.17 -10.48 -0.89
C GLU A 51 17.64 -10.87 -1.05
N ALA A 52 17.95 -12.15 -0.92
CA ALA A 52 18.85 -12.71 -1.91
C ALA A 52 18.03 -13.63 -2.81
N ASP A 53 18.32 -13.53 -4.10
CA ASP A 53 17.65 -14.19 -5.21
C ASP A 53 16.15 -13.89 -5.39
N ARG A 54 15.84 -12.65 -5.80
CA ARG A 54 14.83 -12.43 -6.87
C ARG A 54 15.49 -12.54 -8.23
N ALA A 55 15.91 -13.75 -8.58
CA ALA A 55 15.90 -14.11 -9.99
C ALA A 55 14.42 -14.17 -10.43
N GLU A 56 14.09 -13.35 -11.44
CA GLU A 56 12.91 -13.48 -12.30
C GLU A 56 11.54 -13.08 -11.72
N ARG A 57 11.22 -11.79 -11.83
CA ARG A 57 9.94 -11.31 -12.40
C ARG A 57 10.08 -9.83 -12.80
N ARG A 58 10.26 -9.56 -14.10
CA ARG A 58 9.86 -8.27 -14.71
C ARG A 58 8.80 -8.57 -15.77
N LEU A 59 7.69 -7.85 -15.68
CA LEU A 59 6.66 -7.76 -16.70
C LEU A 59 7.21 -7.03 -17.95
N PRO A 60 6.65 -7.31 -19.15
CA PRO A 60 7.07 -6.65 -20.37
C PRO A 60 6.68 -5.16 -20.35
N LEU A 61 7.54 -4.31 -20.90
CA LEU A 61 7.22 -2.93 -21.27
C LEU A 61 7.65 -2.70 -22.73
N PRO A 62 6.99 -1.79 -23.47
CA PRO A 62 6.22 -0.66 -22.95
C PRO A 62 4.71 -0.82 -23.06
N LEU A 63 4.00 -0.41 -21.99
CA LEU A 63 2.64 0.12 -22.10
C LEU A 63 2.73 1.38 -22.97
N GLN A 64 2.52 1.24 -24.27
CA GLN A 64 1.95 2.33 -25.07
C GLN A 64 0.56 2.59 -24.50
N LEU A 65 0.42 3.67 -23.72
CA LEU A 65 -0.88 4.25 -23.48
C LEU A 65 -1.35 4.83 -24.82
N ASP A 66 -2.23 4.11 -25.50
CA ASP A 66 -2.97 4.66 -26.64
C ASP A 66 -3.98 5.69 -26.12
N TYR A 67 -3.67 6.97 -26.34
CA TYR A 67 -4.47 8.10 -25.87
C TYR A 67 -5.74 8.33 -26.70
N GLN A 68 -6.09 7.46 -27.66
CA GLN A 68 -7.16 7.74 -28.62
C GLN A 68 -8.59 7.41 -28.17
N HIS A 69 -8.81 6.79 -27.00
CA HIS A 69 -10.16 6.39 -26.55
C HIS A 69 -10.45 6.64 -25.06
N LEU A 70 -10.18 7.85 -24.56
CA LEU A 70 -10.71 8.30 -23.27
C LEU A 70 -12.13 8.84 -23.47
N ASP A 71 -13.13 7.99 -23.28
CA ASP A 71 -14.55 8.38 -23.26
C ASP A 71 -14.84 9.28 -22.04
N HIS A 72 -15.71 10.26 -22.24
CA HIS A 72 -15.88 11.47 -21.42
C HIS A 72 -16.68 11.28 -20.12
N THR A 73 -16.81 10.07 -19.60
CA THR A 73 -17.61 9.80 -18.41
C THR A 73 -16.77 9.23 -17.29
N GLN A 74 -16.69 10.03 -16.23
CA GLN A 74 -16.31 9.79 -14.82
C GLN A 74 -15.48 8.55 -14.44
N GLU A 75 -14.60 8.81 -13.45
CA GLU A 75 -14.00 7.84 -12.52
C GLU A 75 -12.92 6.92 -13.11
N THR A 76 -11.66 6.99 -12.60
CA THR A 76 -10.84 5.80 -12.23
C THR A 76 -9.37 6.05 -11.85
N LYS A 77 -8.90 5.24 -10.89
CA LYS A 77 -7.53 4.73 -10.70
C LYS A 77 -7.26 3.78 -11.88
N MET A 78 -6.41 4.15 -12.84
CA MET A 78 -6.19 3.34 -14.04
C MET A 78 -5.00 2.39 -13.90
N MET A 79 -5.18 1.10 -14.24
CA MET A 79 -4.21 0.32 -15.02
C MET A 79 -4.85 -0.91 -15.72
N GLY A 80 -4.54 -1.04 -17.02
CA GLY A 80 -4.25 -2.28 -17.76
C GLY A 80 -5.37 -3.31 -18.01
N ARG A 81 -5.89 -3.35 -19.24
CA ARG A 81 -6.75 -4.43 -19.77
C ARG A 81 -5.99 -5.76 -19.86
N SER A 82 -6.56 -6.86 -19.37
CA SER A 82 -6.08 -8.23 -19.57
C SER A 82 -6.65 -8.85 -20.84
N GLY A 83 -5.78 -9.43 -21.68
CA GLY A 83 -6.11 -10.40 -22.74
C GLY A 83 -5.40 -11.76 -22.49
N PRO A 84 -5.79 -12.85 -23.17
CA PRO A 84 -5.60 -14.22 -22.68
C PRO A 84 -4.21 -14.85 -22.96
N ARG A 85 -3.87 -15.82 -22.09
CA ARG A 85 -2.77 -16.82 -22.06
C ARG A 85 -1.90 -16.97 -23.32
N GLU A 86 -0.57 -16.91 -23.16
CA GLU A 86 0.43 -17.84 -23.72
C GLU A 86 1.85 -17.62 -23.13
N ASP A 87 2.64 -18.69 -23.07
CA ASP A 87 3.99 -18.85 -22.48
C ASP A 87 5.05 -17.84 -22.96
N TYR A 88 6.11 -17.59 -22.15
CA TYR A 88 7.52 -17.93 -22.47
C TYR A 88 8.56 -17.30 -21.51
N HIS A 89 9.61 -18.09 -21.29
CA HIS A 89 10.83 -17.86 -20.52
C HIS A 89 11.81 -16.78 -21.08
N SER A 90 12.40 -16.02 -20.15
CA SER A 90 13.85 -15.77 -19.98
C SER A 90 14.66 -14.70 -20.77
N HIS A 91 15.65 -14.15 -20.02
CA HIS A 91 16.97 -13.57 -20.36
C HIS A 91 17.19 -12.07 -20.73
N SER A 92 17.68 -11.35 -19.70
CA SER A 92 18.81 -10.39 -19.64
C SER A 92 18.73 -9.06 -20.44
N SER A 93 19.12 -7.90 -19.90
CA SER A 93 20.43 -7.62 -19.30
C SER A 93 20.52 -6.25 -18.59
N LYS A 94 21.15 -6.26 -17.41
CA LYS A 94 22.16 -5.34 -16.83
C LYS A 94 22.00 -3.81 -16.95
N ASN A 95 22.00 -3.12 -15.81
CA ASN A 95 23.02 -2.12 -15.43
C ASN A 95 22.90 -1.70 -13.93
N THR A 96 24.04 -1.35 -13.35
CA THR A 96 24.44 -1.41 -11.92
C THR A 96 24.27 -0.10 -11.12
N TRP A 97 24.60 -0.16 -9.81
CA TRP A 97 24.88 0.89 -8.76
C TRP A 97 23.71 1.21 -7.79
N TYR A 98 23.81 1.21 -6.44
CA TYR A 98 24.88 1.23 -5.43
C TYR A 98 24.69 0.14 -4.35
N ALA A 99 25.80 -0.45 -3.88
CA ALA A 99 25.84 -1.39 -2.76
C ALA A 99 25.73 -0.67 -1.41
N ILE A 100 24.68 -0.99 -0.65
CA ILE A 100 24.68 -0.90 0.82
C ILE A 100 24.68 -2.35 1.30
N GLN A 101 25.63 -2.68 2.18
CA GLN A 101 25.95 -4.03 2.69
C GLN A 101 24.80 -5.05 2.63
N GLU A 102 24.93 -5.97 1.70
CA GLU A 102 24.11 -7.16 1.54
C GLU A 102 24.65 -8.24 2.47
N GLN A 103 24.09 -8.36 3.68
CA GLN A 103 24.28 -9.53 4.52
C GLN A 103 22.96 -9.96 5.19
N SER A 104 22.51 -11.15 4.77
CA SER A 104 21.82 -12.17 5.59
C SER A 104 20.45 -11.82 6.18
N TRP A 105 19.40 -11.81 5.34
CA TRP A 105 17.98 -11.90 5.78
C TRP A 105 17.17 -13.01 5.10
N GLN A 106 17.80 -13.77 4.19
CA GLN A 106 17.15 -14.86 3.46
C GLN A 106 16.67 -15.97 4.39
N ALA A 107 17.48 -16.31 5.39
CA ALA A 107 17.15 -17.38 6.33
C ALA A 107 15.93 -16.99 7.15
N GLU A 108 15.84 -15.75 7.60
CA GLU A 108 14.75 -15.21 8.41
C GLU A 108 13.46 -15.06 7.62
N ARG A 109 13.56 -14.61 6.37
CA ARG A 109 12.40 -14.58 5.47
C ARG A 109 11.91 -15.99 5.16
N ALA A 110 12.82 -16.92 4.86
CA ALA A 110 12.48 -18.31 4.62
C ALA A 110 11.87 -18.97 5.86
N GLU A 111 12.33 -18.61 7.06
CA GLU A 111 11.77 -19.07 8.35
C GLU A 111 10.32 -18.60 8.51
N ILE A 112 10.02 -17.34 8.19
CA ILE A 112 8.66 -16.80 8.20
C ILE A 112 7.79 -17.46 7.12
N GLU A 113 8.27 -17.53 5.87
CA GLU A 113 7.53 -18.12 4.75
C GLU A 113 7.23 -19.61 4.98
N ALA A 114 8.19 -20.36 5.55
CA ALA A 114 7.99 -21.76 5.93
C ALA A 114 6.94 -21.90 7.05
N ALA A 115 6.97 -21.03 8.05
CA ALA A 115 5.96 -21.02 9.11
C ALA A 115 4.57 -20.68 8.57
N MET A 116 4.46 -19.75 7.62
CA MET A 116 3.19 -19.43 6.93
C MET A 116 2.66 -20.63 6.15
N ALA A 117 3.51 -21.33 5.42
CA ALA A 117 3.13 -22.53 4.68
C ALA A 117 2.63 -23.63 5.62
N ALA A 118 3.35 -23.87 6.73
CA ALA A 118 2.94 -24.85 7.75
C ALA A 118 1.61 -24.48 8.43
N ALA A 119 1.35 -23.19 8.66
CA ALA A 119 0.09 -22.72 9.25
C ALA A 119 -1.11 -22.88 8.29
N ALA A 120 -0.90 -22.73 6.98
CA ALA A 120 -1.94 -22.89 5.97
C ALA A 120 -2.46 -24.34 5.85
N ASP A 121 -1.63 -25.33 6.17
CA ASP A 121 -1.96 -26.76 6.06
C ASP A 121 -2.80 -27.32 7.23
N GLY A 122 -3.31 -26.46 8.13
CA GLY A 122 -4.37 -26.84 9.08
C GLY A 122 -3.93 -27.48 10.40
N GLY A 123 -2.65 -27.36 10.79
CA GLY A 123 -2.21 -27.71 12.14
C GLY A 123 -2.83 -26.76 13.17
N GLY A 124 -3.68 -27.27 14.06
CA GLY A 124 -4.48 -26.51 15.05
C GLY A 124 -3.72 -25.68 16.11
N GLY A 125 -2.43 -25.37 15.89
CA GLY A 125 -1.61 -24.41 16.64
C GLY A 125 -0.84 -23.43 15.74
N GLY A 126 -1.17 -23.34 14.45
CA GLY A 126 -0.39 -22.62 13.44
C GLY A 126 -0.29 -21.11 13.69
N GLU A 127 -1.36 -20.45 14.11
CA GLU A 127 -1.36 -18.99 14.31
C GLU A 127 -0.53 -18.55 15.52
N GLU A 128 -0.65 -19.24 16.66
CA GLU A 128 0.18 -18.96 17.85
C GLU A 128 1.66 -19.29 17.61
N THR A 129 1.94 -20.38 16.90
CA THR A 129 3.31 -20.77 16.53
C THR A 129 3.93 -19.75 15.56
N LEU A 130 3.17 -19.33 14.55
CA LEU A 130 3.60 -18.33 13.59
C LEU A 130 3.86 -16.99 14.29
N ALA A 131 2.97 -16.54 15.18
CA ALA A 131 3.17 -15.31 15.94
C ALA A 131 4.42 -15.36 16.83
N ALA A 132 4.75 -16.51 17.43
CA ALA A 132 5.96 -16.68 18.22
C ALA A 132 7.24 -16.61 17.36
N ILE A 133 7.24 -17.30 16.22
CA ILE A 133 8.36 -17.25 15.24
C ILE A 133 8.53 -15.82 14.71
N GLU A 134 7.44 -15.17 14.32
CA GLU A 134 7.45 -13.78 13.86
C GLU A 134 8.03 -12.84 14.92
N ALA A 135 7.64 -13.00 16.19
CA ALA A 135 8.14 -12.18 17.29
C ALA A 135 9.64 -12.40 17.52
N GLU A 136 10.12 -13.63 17.45
CA GLU A 136 11.54 -13.95 17.56
C GLU A 136 12.33 -13.33 16.40
N VAL A 137 11.85 -13.50 15.16
CA VAL A 137 12.51 -12.94 13.97
C VAL A 137 12.54 -11.41 14.06
N LEU A 138 11.42 -10.75 14.36
CA LEU A 138 11.35 -9.30 14.52
C LEU A 138 12.21 -8.76 15.66
N ALA A 139 12.50 -9.56 16.69
CA ALA A 139 13.42 -9.18 17.76
C ALA A 139 14.90 -9.19 17.33
N ARG A 140 15.25 -9.82 16.20
CA ARG A 140 16.62 -9.86 15.70
C ARG A 140 17.04 -8.43 15.28
N PRO A 141 18.14 -7.86 15.82
CA PRO A 141 18.54 -6.47 15.59
C PRO A 141 18.64 -6.09 14.11
N SER A 142 18.98 -7.07 13.30
CA SER A 142 19.25 -6.90 11.89
C SER A 142 17.98 -6.96 11.02
N VAL A 143 16.86 -7.56 11.48
CA VAL A 143 15.51 -7.30 10.89
C VAL A 143 15.17 -5.84 11.10
N MET A 144 15.31 -5.38 12.34
CA MET A 144 14.93 -4.01 12.71
C MET A 144 15.77 -2.98 11.94
N ALA A 145 17.06 -3.27 11.72
CA ALA A 145 17.92 -2.47 10.85
C ALA A 145 17.43 -2.46 9.40
N ALA A 146 16.97 -3.58 8.85
CA ALA A 146 16.42 -3.64 7.50
C ALA A 146 15.13 -2.81 7.35
N ILE A 147 14.20 -2.94 8.30
CA ILE A 147 12.96 -2.14 8.33
C ILE A 147 13.29 -0.65 8.39
N GLU A 148 14.22 -0.24 9.26
CA GLU A 148 14.65 1.15 9.38
C GLU A 148 15.35 1.65 8.10
N ALA A 149 16.24 0.85 7.50
CA ALA A 149 16.88 1.19 6.23
C ALA A 149 15.86 1.40 5.12
N HIS A 150 14.80 0.58 5.09
CA HIS A 150 13.72 0.74 4.13
C HIS A 150 12.88 2.00 4.39
N ALA A 151 12.55 2.29 5.66
CA ALA A 151 11.88 3.53 6.04
C ALA A 151 12.70 4.77 5.64
N GLN A 152 14.02 4.73 5.81
CA GLN A 152 14.92 5.80 5.34
C GLN A 152 14.93 5.93 3.83
N ALA A 153 14.86 4.83 3.09
CA ALA A 153 14.76 4.86 1.63
C ALA A 153 13.44 5.48 1.16
N LEU A 154 12.32 5.13 1.78
CA LEU A 154 11.02 5.78 1.55
C LEU A 154 11.09 7.28 1.88
N ARG A 155 11.70 7.66 3.02
CA ARG A 155 11.88 9.07 3.41
C ARG A 155 12.65 9.86 2.34
N ARG A 156 13.75 9.31 1.80
CA ARG A 156 14.50 9.96 0.71
C ARG A 156 13.64 10.14 -0.54
N LEU A 157 12.88 9.12 -0.92
CA LEU A 157 12.01 9.16 -2.09
C LEU A 157 10.84 10.14 -1.93
N LEU A 158 10.26 10.21 -0.72
CA LEU A 158 9.24 11.18 -0.34
C LEU A 158 9.76 12.61 -0.44
N SER A 159 10.95 12.90 0.13
CA SER A 159 11.57 14.22 0.05
C SER A 159 11.79 14.66 -1.40
N GLN A 160 12.42 13.80 -2.21
CA GLN A 160 12.65 14.09 -3.63
C GLN A 160 11.34 14.31 -4.38
N GLY A 161 10.39 13.38 -4.28
CA GLY A 161 9.13 13.46 -5.00
C GLY A 161 8.27 14.65 -4.56
N ARG A 162 8.39 15.11 -3.30
CA ARG A 162 7.72 16.30 -2.78
C ARG A 162 8.32 17.59 -3.33
N GLU A 163 9.65 17.70 -3.42
CA GLU A 163 10.33 18.85 -4.03
C GLU A 163 9.92 19.03 -5.50
N GLU A 164 9.71 17.92 -6.21
CA GLU A 164 9.23 17.91 -7.60
C GLU A 164 7.69 18.06 -7.72
N GLY A 165 6.98 18.09 -6.59
CA GLY A 165 5.52 18.19 -6.53
C GLY A 165 4.78 16.99 -7.14
N LEU A 166 5.39 15.80 -7.11
CA LEU A 166 4.88 14.55 -7.70
C LEU A 166 4.13 13.66 -6.69
N VAL A 167 4.43 13.84 -5.40
CA VAL A 167 3.89 13.01 -4.31
C VAL A 167 2.57 13.59 -3.80
N ALA A 168 1.52 12.77 -3.77
CA ALA A 168 0.23 13.11 -3.20
C ALA A 168 0.11 12.69 -1.72
N ALA A 169 0.66 11.53 -1.34
CA ALA A 169 0.48 10.95 -0.01
C ALA A 169 1.57 9.92 0.33
N ILE A 170 1.71 9.62 1.62
CA ILE A 170 2.46 8.47 2.15
C ILE A 170 1.51 7.26 2.16
N GLY A 171 1.86 6.18 1.48
CA GLY A 171 1.02 4.98 1.35
C GLY A 171 1.11 4.35 -0.03
N GLU A 172 0.31 3.35 -0.37
CA GLU A 172 -0.74 2.72 0.45
C GLU A 172 -0.12 1.91 1.59
N CYS A 173 -0.46 2.21 2.85
CA CYS A 173 0.10 1.52 4.02
C CYS A 173 -0.94 1.27 5.11
N GLY A 174 -0.76 0.23 5.94
CA GLY A 174 -1.74 -0.11 6.97
C GLY A 174 -1.74 -1.59 7.31
N LEU A 175 -2.93 -2.18 7.49
CA LEU A 175 -3.12 -3.58 7.91
C LEU A 175 -4.20 -4.27 7.06
N ASP A 176 -3.92 -5.50 6.59
CA ASP A 176 -4.86 -6.39 5.88
C ASP A 176 -4.80 -7.80 6.47
N TYR A 177 -5.72 -8.11 7.39
CA TYR A 177 -5.76 -9.40 8.08
C TYR A 177 -6.57 -10.47 7.34
N ASP A 178 -7.23 -10.13 6.24
CA ASP A 178 -7.79 -11.12 5.32
C ASP A 178 -6.73 -11.67 4.35
N ARG A 179 -5.50 -11.14 4.41
CA ARG A 179 -4.39 -11.46 3.50
C ARG A 179 -3.11 -11.84 4.23
N LEU A 180 -3.24 -12.44 5.41
CA LEU A 180 -2.09 -12.90 6.22
C LEU A 180 -1.21 -13.94 5.52
N HIS A 181 -1.73 -14.65 4.52
CA HIS A 181 -0.95 -15.58 3.68
C HIS A 181 0.02 -14.87 2.72
N PHE A 182 -0.10 -13.55 2.51
CA PHE A 182 0.89 -12.77 1.76
C PHE A 182 1.92 -12.09 2.67
N CYS A 183 1.47 -11.58 3.82
CA CYS A 183 2.36 -10.97 4.79
C CYS A 183 1.79 -11.19 6.20
N PRO A 184 2.57 -11.78 7.13
CA PRO A 184 2.06 -12.09 8.46
C PRO A 184 1.82 -10.87 9.34
N ARG A 185 1.03 -11.07 10.40
CA ARG A 185 0.43 -9.99 11.18
C ARG A 185 1.48 -9.07 11.82
N LEU A 186 2.48 -9.61 12.49
CA LEU A 186 3.49 -8.81 13.17
C LEU A 186 4.41 -8.09 12.17
N VAL A 187 4.67 -8.68 11.00
CA VAL A 187 5.42 -8.02 9.92
C VAL A 187 4.64 -6.83 9.36
N GLN A 188 3.34 -6.98 9.09
CA GLN A 188 2.47 -5.86 8.70
C GLN A 188 2.49 -4.75 9.76
N ARG A 189 2.39 -5.10 11.05
CA ARG A 189 2.45 -4.15 12.17
C ARG A 189 3.77 -3.39 12.23
N ALA A 190 4.90 -4.09 12.15
CA ALA A 190 6.21 -3.45 12.16
C ALA A 190 6.37 -2.50 10.97
N GLY A 191 5.90 -2.93 9.80
CA GLY A 191 5.85 -2.14 8.58
C GLY A 191 5.00 -0.88 8.68
N PHE A 192 3.78 -1.02 9.18
CA PHE A 192 2.88 0.10 9.38
C PHE A 192 3.43 1.08 10.41
N ALA A 193 3.98 0.59 11.52
CA ALA A 193 4.61 1.45 12.53
C ALA A 193 5.78 2.27 11.97
N ALA A 194 6.62 1.68 11.12
CA ALA A 194 7.72 2.37 10.46
C ALA A 194 7.21 3.46 9.51
N GLN A 195 6.17 3.17 8.72
CA GLN A 195 5.58 4.12 7.78
C GLN A 195 4.78 5.24 8.46
N LEU A 196 4.10 4.97 9.57
CA LEU A 196 3.51 6.02 10.42
C LEU A 196 4.59 6.97 10.98
N GLY A 197 5.82 6.48 11.18
CA GLY A 197 6.97 7.29 11.54
C GLY A 197 7.50 8.21 10.42
N LEU A 198 6.96 8.12 9.21
CA LEU A 198 7.25 9.04 8.09
C LEU A 198 6.33 10.26 8.09
N ALA A 199 5.19 10.21 8.79
CA ALA A 199 4.24 11.31 8.88
C ALA A 199 4.82 12.46 9.72
N THR A 200 4.78 13.67 9.19
CA THR A 200 5.22 14.89 9.87
C THR A 200 4.24 16.03 9.64
N GLU A 201 4.19 16.98 10.55
CA GLU A 201 3.44 18.22 10.36
C GLU A 201 3.88 18.95 9.08
N GLY A 202 2.93 19.38 8.25
CA GLY A 202 3.20 20.01 6.94
C GLY A 202 3.79 19.06 5.88
N GLY A 203 3.87 17.77 6.18
CA GLY A 203 4.22 16.70 5.24
C GLY A 203 3.02 16.26 4.37
N PRO A 204 3.22 15.30 3.45
CA PRO A 204 2.12 14.69 2.72
C PRO A 204 1.17 13.94 3.67
N PRO A 205 -0.14 13.91 3.38
CA PRO A 205 -1.11 13.13 4.16
C PRO A 205 -0.88 11.62 4.02
N LEU A 206 -1.50 10.85 4.91
CA LEU A 206 -1.48 9.38 4.85
C LEU A 206 -2.58 8.84 3.90
N PHE A 207 -2.25 7.80 3.13
CA PHE A 207 -3.19 7.00 2.34
C PHE A 207 -3.21 5.58 2.91
N LEU A 208 -4.27 5.28 3.68
CA LEU A 208 -4.27 4.21 4.67
C LEU A 208 -5.17 3.03 4.27
N HIS A 209 -4.61 1.83 4.33
CA HIS A 209 -5.31 0.57 4.09
C HIS A 209 -5.72 -0.08 5.41
N ASN A 210 -6.99 -0.43 5.56
CA ASN A 210 -7.47 -1.11 6.76
C ASN A 210 -8.51 -2.16 6.38
N ARG A 211 -8.16 -3.44 6.55
CA ARG A 211 -9.07 -4.57 6.32
C ARG A 211 -8.96 -5.60 7.43
N ALA A 212 -10.10 -5.91 8.03
CA ALA A 212 -10.26 -6.92 9.07
C ALA A 212 -9.25 -6.81 10.24
N ALA A 213 -8.71 -5.61 10.50
CA ALA A 213 -7.64 -5.41 11.48
C ALA A 213 -8.12 -5.45 12.95
N ARG A 214 -9.42 -5.68 13.19
CA ARG A 214 -10.04 -5.89 14.51
C ARG A 214 -9.65 -4.81 15.55
N GLY A 215 -9.65 -3.54 15.13
CA GLY A 215 -9.33 -2.37 15.96
C GLY A 215 -7.83 -2.10 16.18
N GLU A 216 -6.95 -3.01 15.75
CA GLU A 216 -5.50 -2.85 15.90
C GLU A 216 -4.94 -1.69 15.07
N PHE A 217 -5.50 -1.47 13.88
CA PHE A 217 -5.19 -0.31 13.04
C PHE A 217 -5.44 1.00 13.80
N ALA A 218 -6.65 1.17 14.35
CA ALA A 218 -7.02 2.36 15.10
C ALA A 218 -6.17 2.54 16.36
N ALA A 219 -5.81 1.46 17.05
CA ALA A 219 -4.92 1.50 18.21
C ALA A 219 -3.52 2.04 17.83
N MET A 220 -2.92 1.53 16.75
CA MET A 220 -1.61 2.01 16.28
C MET A 220 -1.64 3.47 15.81
N CYS A 221 -2.69 3.88 15.10
CA CYS A 221 -2.89 5.28 14.74
C CYS A 221 -3.04 6.17 16.00
N LYS A 222 -3.75 5.69 17.03
CA LYS A 222 -3.96 6.41 18.29
C LYS A 222 -2.66 6.59 19.07
N GLU A 223 -1.80 5.59 19.12
CA GLU A 223 -0.46 5.68 19.73
C GLU A 223 0.39 6.80 19.09
N ARG A 224 0.16 7.07 17.79
CA ARG A 224 0.83 8.11 17.01
C ARG A 224 -0.08 9.27 16.65
N ARG A 225 -1.13 9.53 17.44
CA ARG A 225 -2.17 10.53 17.13
C ARG A 225 -1.61 11.92 16.83
N GLY A 226 -0.51 12.33 17.47
CA GLY A 226 0.16 13.60 17.16
C GLY A 226 0.64 13.68 15.70
N ALA A 227 1.36 12.66 15.23
CA ALA A 227 1.85 12.59 13.85
C ALA A 227 0.71 12.35 12.84
N VAL A 228 -0.21 11.43 13.16
CA VAL A 228 -1.37 11.11 12.32
C VAL A 228 -2.29 12.32 12.17
N GLY A 229 -2.59 13.03 13.26
CA GLY A 229 -3.42 14.23 13.24
C GLY A 229 -2.75 15.40 12.53
N ALA A 230 -1.43 15.56 12.67
CA ALA A 230 -0.68 16.63 12.02
C ALA A 230 -0.52 16.42 10.50
N ALA A 231 -0.37 15.17 10.04
CA ALA A 231 -0.34 14.85 8.62
C ALA A 231 -1.76 14.78 8.02
N GLY A 232 -2.74 14.35 8.81
CA GLY A 232 -4.04 13.92 8.30
C GLY A 232 -3.92 12.67 7.43
N GLY A 233 -5.03 12.27 6.84
CA GLY A 233 -5.05 11.15 5.90
C GLY A 233 -6.43 10.64 5.59
N VAL A 234 -6.50 9.73 4.64
CA VAL A 234 -7.72 9.03 4.23
C VAL A 234 -7.55 7.54 4.47
N VAL A 235 -8.54 6.91 5.11
CA VAL A 235 -8.69 5.45 5.10
C VAL A 235 -9.43 5.09 3.82
N HIS A 236 -8.71 4.54 2.85
CA HIS A 236 -9.26 4.25 1.53
C HIS A 236 -10.08 2.96 1.56
N SER A 237 -10.98 2.82 0.59
CA SER A 237 -11.80 1.63 0.33
C SER A 237 -12.53 1.13 1.56
N PHE A 238 -13.11 2.07 2.32
CA PHE A 238 -13.72 1.77 3.62
C PHE A 238 -14.98 0.91 3.44
N ASP A 239 -14.96 -0.29 4.03
CA ASP A 239 -16.08 -1.24 4.06
C ASP A 239 -16.46 -1.69 5.49
N GLY A 240 -15.90 -1.00 6.50
CA GLY A 240 -16.11 -1.28 7.92
C GLY A 240 -17.48 -0.86 8.45
N ASP A 241 -17.67 -1.06 9.76
CA ASP A 241 -18.93 -0.79 10.44
C ASP A 241 -19.04 0.64 11.01
N ALA A 242 -20.21 0.94 11.58
CA ALA A 242 -20.52 2.21 12.21
C ALA A 242 -19.58 2.58 13.37
N ALA A 243 -19.11 1.61 14.14
CA ALA A 243 -18.24 1.83 15.29
C ALA A 243 -16.80 2.12 14.83
N GLU A 244 -16.32 1.38 13.83
CA GLU A 244 -15.03 1.63 13.20
C GLU A 244 -14.99 3.01 12.54
N LEU A 245 -16.04 3.40 11.81
CA LEU A 245 -16.18 4.74 11.24
C LEU A 245 -15.99 5.84 12.31
N GLU A 246 -16.69 5.73 13.43
CA GLU A 246 -16.58 6.71 14.53
C GLU A 246 -15.17 6.76 15.13
N GLN A 247 -14.51 5.61 15.27
CA GLN A 247 -13.14 5.55 15.76
C GLN A 247 -12.17 6.28 14.82
N LEU A 248 -12.27 6.03 13.51
CA LEU A 248 -11.44 6.66 12.49
C LEU A 248 -11.65 8.18 12.43
N LEU A 249 -12.90 8.63 12.42
CA LEU A 249 -13.22 10.06 12.46
C LEU A 249 -12.69 10.74 13.73
N SER A 250 -12.75 10.05 14.88
CA SER A 250 -12.22 10.59 16.15
C SER A 250 -10.70 10.80 16.13
N LEU A 251 -9.99 10.09 15.25
CA LEU A 251 -8.55 10.23 15.02
C LEU A 251 -8.21 11.39 14.05
N GLY A 252 -9.23 12.03 13.47
CA GLY A 252 -9.06 13.08 12.48
C GLY A 252 -8.78 12.56 11.07
N LEU A 253 -9.05 11.28 10.82
CA LEU A 253 -8.92 10.66 9.50
C LEU A 253 -10.20 10.86 8.68
N ASP A 254 -10.01 11.02 7.38
CA ASP A 254 -11.08 11.07 6.39
C ASP A 254 -11.35 9.67 5.81
N ILE A 255 -12.46 9.51 5.07
CA ILE A 255 -12.98 8.21 4.64
C ILE A 255 -13.13 8.16 3.12
N GLY A 256 -12.50 7.17 2.48
CA GLY A 256 -12.64 6.85 1.06
C GLY A 256 -13.78 5.87 0.81
N ILE A 257 -14.67 6.22 -0.12
CA ILE A 257 -15.84 5.44 -0.52
C ILE A 257 -15.72 5.07 -2.01
N ASN A 258 -15.95 3.80 -2.33
CA ASN A 258 -16.01 3.28 -3.69
C ASN A 258 -17.08 2.19 -3.84
N GLY A 259 -17.13 1.48 -4.97
CA GLY A 259 -18.14 0.43 -5.19
C GLY A 259 -18.12 -0.70 -4.16
N CYS A 260 -16.97 -1.01 -3.55
CA CYS A 260 -16.87 -1.97 -2.47
C CYS A 260 -17.55 -1.49 -1.17
N SER A 261 -17.55 -0.18 -0.93
CA SER A 261 -18.23 0.50 0.18
C SER A 261 -19.75 0.60 0.02
N LEU A 262 -20.31 0.13 -1.10
CA LEU A 262 -21.72 0.31 -1.45
C LEU A 262 -22.42 -1.01 -1.80
N LYS A 263 -21.82 -2.16 -1.44
CA LYS A 263 -22.29 -3.50 -1.85
C LYS A 263 -23.53 -4.00 -1.13
N THR A 264 -23.82 -3.51 0.07
CA THR A 264 -24.91 -4.01 0.91
C THR A 264 -25.68 -2.86 1.55
N GLU A 265 -26.92 -3.10 1.97
CA GLU A 265 -27.70 -2.11 2.73
C GLU A 265 -26.96 -1.64 4.00
N ALA A 266 -26.22 -2.54 4.67
CA ALA A 266 -25.40 -2.19 5.81
C ALA A 266 -24.26 -1.25 5.42
N ASN A 267 -23.57 -1.52 4.31
CA ASN A 267 -22.52 -0.62 3.82
C ASN A 267 -23.08 0.75 3.42
N LEU A 268 -24.25 0.80 2.75
CA LEU A 268 -24.94 2.04 2.41
C LEU A 268 -25.30 2.85 3.67
N ALA A 269 -25.84 2.19 4.70
CA ALA A 269 -26.19 2.83 5.95
C ALA A 269 -24.98 3.45 6.65
N VAL A 270 -23.81 2.79 6.60
CA VAL A 270 -22.57 3.34 7.14
C VAL A 270 -22.01 4.47 6.27
N ALA A 271 -21.98 4.31 4.95
CA ALA A 271 -21.51 5.33 4.01
C ALA A 271 -22.31 6.64 4.16
N ALA A 272 -23.62 6.55 4.39
CA ALA A 272 -24.48 7.71 4.65
C ALA A 272 -24.16 8.49 5.94
N ARG A 273 -23.38 7.90 6.86
CA ARG A 273 -22.95 8.55 8.12
C ARG A 273 -21.65 9.34 7.96
N VAL A 274 -20.92 9.17 6.86
CA VAL A 274 -19.65 9.86 6.63
C VAL A 274 -19.92 11.36 6.43
N PRO A 275 -19.32 12.27 7.23
CA PRO A 275 -19.50 13.70 7.04
C PRO A 275 -19.00 14.15 5.67
N LEU A 276 -19.78 14.94 4.92
CA LEU A 276 -19.43 15.37 3.55
C LEU A 276 -18.05 16.06 3.47
N GLY A 277 -17.66 16.82 4.49
CA GLY A 277 -16.34 17.47 4.56
C GLY A 277 -15.16 16.53 4.81
N ARG A 278 -15.42 15.23 5.00
CA ARG A 278 -14.42 14.18 5.24
C ARG A 278 -14.62 12.95 4.34
N LEU A 279 -15.50 13.06 3.34
CA LEU A 279 -15.79 12.01 2.38
C LEU A 279 -14.91 12.20 1.15
N HIS A 280 -14.23 11.13 0.73
CA HIS A 280 -13.47 11.06 -0.51
C HIS A 280 -14.09 10.00 -1.41
N LEU A 281 -14.25 10.32 -2.69
CA LEU A 281 -14.72 9.37 -3.69
C LEU A 281 -13.53 8.75 -4.42
N GLU A 282 -13.57 7.45 -4.60
CA GLU A 282 -12.57 6.73 -5.37
C GLU A 282 -13.22 5.53 -6.09
N THR A 283 -12.44 4.89 -6.95
CA THR A 283 -12.91 3.73 -7.74
C THR A 283 -12.26 2.43 -7.35
N ASP A 284 -11.06 2.52 -6.78
CA ASP A 284 -10.13 1.41 -6.61
C ASP A 284 -10.06 0.47 -7.84
N ALA A 285 -10.12 1.05 -9.03
CA ALA A 285 -10.06 0.26 -10.26
C ALA A 285 -8.71 -0.48 -10.38
N PRO A 286 -8.73 -1.68 -10.97
CA PRO A 286 -9.84 -2.28 -11.73
C PRO A 286 -10.88 -3.07 -10.90
N TRP A 287 -10.90 -2.96 -9.57
CA TRP A 287 -11.60 -3.92 -8.69
C TRP A 287 -13.03 -3.53 -8.30
N CYS A 288 -13.25 -2.31 -7.82
CA CYS A 288 -14.47 -1.94 -7.10
C CYS A 288 -15.51 -1.22 -7.98
N GLY A 289 -15.89 -1.84 -9.11
CA GLY A 289 -17.04 -1.38 -9.89
C GLY A 289 -18.35 -1.42 -9.08
N VAL A 290 -19.28 -0.49 -9.35
CA VAL A 290 -20.60 -0.46 -8.72
C VAL A 290 -21.48 -1.56 -9.34
N GLY A 291 -22.04 -2.42 -8.50
CA GLY A 291 -22.98 -3.48 -8.90
C GLY A 291 -24.42 -3.20 -8.45
N GLU A 292 -25.36 -4.07 -8.81
CA GLU A 292 -26.73 -4.06 -8.26
C GLU A 292 -26.71 -4.55 -6.80
N ILE A 293 -27.60 -3.97 -5.97
CA ILE A 293 -27.77 -4.29 -4.54
C ILE A 293 -28.97 -5.21 -4.36
#